data_AF-A0A1V2BFN5-F1
#
_entry.id   AF-A0A1V2BFN5-F1
#
_cell.length_a   1.000
_cell.length_b   1.000
_cell.length_c   1.000
_cell.angle_alpha   90.00
_cell.angle_beta   90.00
_cell.angle_gamma   90.00
#
_symmetry.space_group_name_H-M   'P 1'
#
loop_
_entity.id
_entity.type
_entity.pdbx_description
1 polymer ?
#
loop_
_entity_poly.entity_id
_entity_poly.type
_entity_poly.pdbx_seq_one_letter_code
_entity_poly.pdbx_strand_id
1 'polypeptide(L)'
;MKWTVLNTIICPHSGVAFSSICGLRFLKFIIWYEADILLIPGESMKLYSSKVLINNKYHFFKVYNIATYSDTQWESLRERPSCPHDFSATTAEGCCYQPHCVIKRCPGSYHRHALC
;
A
#
# COMPACT_ATOMS: atom_id res chain seq x y z
N MET A 1 8.30 12.49 11.28
CA MET A 1 8.73 12.86 9.91
C MET A 1 7.57 12.61 8.95
N LYS A 2 7.27 13.54 8.03
CA LYS A 2 6.20 13.38 7.03
C LYS A 2 6.77 12.70 5.79
N TRP A 3 6.04 11.73 5.27
CA TRP A 3 6.39 10.96 4.07
C TRP A 3 5.24 11.06 3.07
N THR A 4 5.56 11.07 1.79
CA THR A 4 4.58 11.05 0.70
C THR A 4 4.66 9.71 -0.01
N VAL A 5 3.51 9.07 -0.22
CA VAL A 5 3.43 7.80 -0.95
C VAL A 5 3.51 8.11 -2.44
N LEU A 6 4.44 7.48 -3.15
CA LEU A 6 4.63 7.66 -4.59
C LEU A 6 3.86 6.60 -5.38
N ASN A 7 4.05 5.33 -5.04
CA ASN A 7 3.42 4.19 -5.70
C ASN A 7 3.24 3.04 -4.71
N THR A 8 2.28 2.16 -4.97
CA THR A 8 2.02 0.98 -4.14
C THR A 8 1.75 -0.25 -5.01
N ILE A 9 2.47 -1.34 -4.74
CA ILE A 9 2.32 -2.65 -5.37
C ILE A 9 1.86 -3.62 -4.29
N ILE A 10 0.93 -4.51 -4.63
CA ILE A 10 0.40 -5.47 -3.67
C ILE A 10 0.69 -6.88 -4.14
N CYS A 11 1.26 -7.69 -3.26
CA CYS A 11 1.54 -9.08 -3.55
C CYS A 11 0.27 -9.92 -3.41
N PRO A 12 -0.19 -10.62 -4.47
CA PRO A 12 -1.42 -11.39 -4.44
C PRO A 12 -1.35 -12.61 -3.52
N HIS A 13 -0.16 -13.15 -3.28
CA HIS A 13 0.00 -14.42 -2.55
C HIS A 13 0.23 -14.25 -1.04
N SER A 14 0.96 -13.21 -0.63
CA SER A 14 1.40 -13.05 0.77
C SER A 14 0.57 -12.05 1.58
N GLY A 15 -0.24 -11.22 0.92
CA GLY A 15 -0.97 -10.12 1.59
C GLY A 15 -0.05 -8.98 2.06
N VAL A 16 1.22 -8.99 1.65
CA VAL A 16 2.19 -7.90 1.90
C VAL A 16 2.08 -6.87 0.78
N ALA A 17 2.15 -5.60 1.16
CA ALA A 17 2.22 -4.48 0.23
C ALA A 17 3.64 -3.89 0.21
N PHE A 18 4.03 -3.43 -0.97
CA PHE A 18 5.24 -2.67 -1.21
C PHE A 18 4.84 -1.25 -1.58
N SER A 19 5.33 -0.25 -0.85
CA SER A 19 5.11 1.15 -1.23
C SER A 19 6.44 1.86 -1.42
N SER A 20 6.51 2.64 -2.49
CA SER A 20 7.56 3.63 -2.68
C SER A 20 7.15 4.90 -1.93
N ILE A 21 7.97 5.35 -0.99
CA ILE A 21 7.73 6.55 -0.19
C ILE A 21 8.86 7.56 -0.40
N CYS A 22 8.52 8.85 -0.34
CA CYS A 22 9.45 9.95 -0.44
C CYS A 22 9.44 10.77 0.85
N GLY A 23 10.63 11.01 1.40
CA GLY A 23 10.84 11.79 2.62
C GLY A 23 11.43 13.17 2.35
N LEU A 24 11.87 13.81 3.44
CA LEU A 24 12.62 15.06 3.36
C LEU A 24 13.92 14.84 2.57
N ARG A 25 14.33 15.87 1.80
CA ARG A 25 15.51 15.85 0.91
C ARG A 25 15.40 14.86 -0.26
N PHE A 26 14.19 14.56 -0.73
CA PHE A 26 13.95 13.66 -1.88
C PHE A 26 14.48 12.25 -1.69
N LEU A 27 14.73 11.83 -0.45
CA LEU A 27 15.11 10.45 -0.14
C LEU A 27 13.92 9.54 -0.39
N LYS A 28 14.10 8.60 -1.31
CA LYS A 28 13.09 7.61 -1.68
C LYS A 28 13.43 6.27 -1.02
N PHE A 29 12.41 5.58 -0.53
CA PHE A 29 12.52 4.25 0.07
C PHE A 29 11.43 3.34 -0.47
N ILE A 30 11.69 2.04 -0.44
CA ILE A 30 10.72 1.00 -0.67
C ILE A 30 10.44 0.34 0.67
N ILE A 31 9.19 0.40 1.13
CA ILE A 31 8.75 -0.20 2.38
C ILE A 31 7.92 -1.45 2.12
N TRP A 32 8.20 -2.48 2.89
CA TRP A 32 7.54 -3.78 2.81
C TRP A 32 6.70 -3.91 4.07
N TYR A 33 5.38 -3.88 3.95
CA TYR A 33 4.53 -3.75 5.12
C TYR A 33 3.23 -4.54 5.01
N GLU A 34 2.67 -4.77 6.19
CA GLU A 34 1.32 -5.26 6.39
C GLU A 34 0.59 -4.27 7.29
N ALA A 35 -0.58 -3.81 6.83
CA ALA A 35 -1.34 -2.77 7.51
C ALA A 35 -2.85 -3.01 7.45
N ASP A 36 -3.58 -2.24 8.24
CA ASP A 36 -5.05 -2.17 8.18
C ASP A 36 -5.62 -1.24 7.14
N ILE A 37 -4.74 -0.56 6.42
CA ILE A 37 -5.06 0.25 5.28
C ILE A 37 -4.01 0.04 4.21
N LEU A 38 -4.37 0.30 2.96
CA LEU A 38 -3.43 0.41 1.87
C LEU A 38 -2.96 1.86 1.74
N LEU A 39 -1.66 2.04 1.56
CA LEU A 39 -1.10 3.36 1.24
C LEU A 39 -1.44 3.74 -0.20
N ILE A 40 -2.16 4.84 -0.38
CA ILE A 40 -2.58 5.31 -1.71
C ILE A 40 -1.55 6.32 -2.24
N PRO A 41 -1.14 6.23 -3.51
CA PRO A 41 -0.29 7.25 -4.15
C PRO A 41 -0.83 8.67 -3.95
N GLY A 42 0.05 9.61 -3.59
CA GLY A 42 -0.30 11.00 -3.31
C GLY A 42 -0.68 11.29 -1.86
N GLU A 43 -1.00 10.28 -1.05
CA GLU A 43 -1.28 10.49 0.37
C GLU A 43 -0.01 10.81 1.15
N SER A 44 -0.21 11.55 2.25
CA SER A 44 0.86 11.84 3.19
C SER A 44 0.66 11.09 4.50
N MET A 45 1.74 10.50 4.98
CA MET A 45 1.75 9.67 6.17
C MET A 45 2.82 10.11 7.17
N LYS A 46 2.57 9.87 8.45
CA LYS A 46 3.60 9.95 9.49
C LYS A 46 3.80 8.56 10.09
N LEU A 47 5.03 8.06 10.02
CA LEU A 47 5.42 6.81 10.63
C LEU A 47 5.66 7.00 12.13
N TYR A 48 5.09 6.10 12.92
CA TYR A 48 5.36 5.86 14.34
C TYR A 48 5.80 4.40 14.51
N SER A 49 6.36 4.04 15.66
CA SER A 49 7.05 2.75 15.86
C SER A 49 6.24 1.50 15.44
N SER A 50 4.92 1.48 15.68
CA SER A 50 4.03 0.37 15.32
C SER A 50 2.74 0.82 14.62
N LYS A 51 2.66 2.11 14.28
CA LYS A 51 1.45 2.73 13.74
C LYS A 51 1.82 3.73 12.66
N VAL A 52 0.91 3.93 11.73
CA VAL A 52 0.98 5.02 10.76
C VAL A 52 -0.19 5.98 10.99
N LEU A 53 0.08 7.27 10.88
CA LEU A 53 -0.96 8.30 10.89
C LEU A 53 -1.21 8.76 9.46
N ILE A 54 -2.44 8.55 8.97
CA ILE A 54 -2.91 8.96 7.65
C ILE A 54 -4.27 9.63 7.84
N ASN A 55 -4.49 10.79 7.22
CA ASN A 55 -5.74 11.56 7.36
C ASN A 55 -6.19 11.74 8.83
N ASN A 56 -5.23 12.03 9.72
CA ASN A 56 -5.41 12.16 11.18
C ASN A 56 -5.91 10.92 11.93
N LYS A 57 -5.93 9.74 11.30
CA LYS A 57 -6.31 8.47 11.94
C LYS A 57 -5.10 7.54 12.08
N TYR A 58 -5.00 6.89 13.23
CA TYR A 58 -3.95 5.90 13.50
C TYR A 58 -4.34 4.54 12.97
N HIS A 59 -3.39 3.92 12.30
CA HIS A 59 -3.53 2.65 11.59
C HIS A 59 -2.41 1.70 12.02
N PHE A 60 -2.73 0.42 12.13
CA PHE A 60 -1.73 -0.59 12.44
C PHE A 60 -0.78 -0.72 11.25
N PHE A 61 0.53 -0.68 11.53
CA PHE A 61 1.54 -0.66 10.49
C PHE A 61 2.72 -1.53 10.91
N LYS A 62 2.81 -2.73 10.34
CA LYS A 62 3.91 -3.66 10.58
C LYS A 62 4.85 -3.63 9.39
N VAL A 63 6.06 -3.13 9.62
CA VAL A 63 7.11 -3.07 8.59
C VAL A 63 7.99 -4.30 8.71
N TYR A 64 8.14 -5.02 7.62
CA TYR A 64 9.06 -6.15 7.49
C TYR A 64 10.46 -5.70 7.06
N ASN A 65 10.53 -4.75 6.13
CA ASN A 65 11.79 -4.24 5.59
C ASN A 65 11.62 -2.81 5.05
N ILE A 66 12.71 -2.04 5.09
CA ILE A 66 12.85 -0.72 4.47
C ILE A 66 14.16 -0.74 3.67
N ALA A 67 14.05 -0.61 2.35
CA ALA A 67 15.18 -0.50 1.45
C ALA A 67 15.25 0.91 0.86
N THR A 68 16.46 1.38 0.53
CA THR A 68 16.63 2.56 -0.32
C THR A 68 16.01 2.30 -1.68
N TYR A 69 15.31 3.28 -2.23
CA TYR A 69 14.69 3.12 -3.54
C TYR A 69 15.73 2.92 -4.63
N SER A 70 15.49 1.94 -5.48
CA SER A 70 16.27 1.63 -6.67
C SER A 70 15.29 1.25 -7.77
N ASP A 71 15.42 1.87 -8.95
CA ASP A 71 14.50 1.59 -10.06
C ASP A 71 14.55 0.12 -10.49
N THR A 72 15.73 -0.52 -10.47
CA THR A 72 15.86 -1.94 -10.80
C THR A 72 15.10 -2.83 -9.81
N GLN A 73 15.18 -2.53 -8.52
CA GLN A 73 14.42 -3.26 -7.50
C GLN A 73 12.92 -3.02 -7.64
N TRP A 74 12.51 -1.78 -7.89
CA TRP A 74 11.10 -1.44 -8.04
C TRP A 74 10.47 -2.10 -9.27
N GLU A 75 11.13 -2.06 -10.43
CA GLU A 75 10.63 -2.73 -11.64
C GLU A 75 10.59 -4.25 -11.45
N SER A 76 11.57 -4.86 -10.77
CA SER A 76 11.52 -6.30 -10.45
C SER A 76 10.34 -6.69 -9.55
N LEU A 77 9.85 -5.77 -8.70
CA LEU A 77 8.64 -5.97 -7.91
C LEU A 77 7.38 -5.80 -8.76
N ARG A 78 7.43 -4.94 -9.78
CA ARG A 78 6.32 -4.65 -10.69
C ARG A 78 6.11 -5.73 -11.75
N GLU A 79 7.17 -6.38 -12.20
CA GLU A 79 7.11 -7.52 -13.12
C GLU A 79 6.46 -8.75 -12.49
N ARG A 80 6.47 -8.84 -11.15
CA ARG A 80 5.78 -9.92 -10.44
C ARG A 80 4.27 -9.78 -10.63
N PRO A 81 3.53 -10.90 -10.68
CA PRO A 81 2.08 -10.86 -10.67
C PRO A 81 1.63 -10.04 -9.47
N SER A 82 0.98 -8.91 -9.76
CA SER A 82 0.44 -7.98 -8.79
C SER A 82 -1.06 -7.95 -8.93
N CYS A 83 -1.76 -7.61 -7.85
CA CYS A 83 -3.22 -7.50 -7.90
C CYS A 83 -3.60 -6.41 -8.89
N PRO A 84 -4.67 -6.60 -9.69
CA PRO A 84 -5.05 -5.65 -10.71
C PRO A 84 -5.09 -4.25 -10.12
N HIS A 85 -4.21 -3.39 -10.63
CA HIS A 85 -3.88 -2.07 -10.10
C HIS A 85 -4.98 -1.05 -10.43
N ASP A 86 -6.23 -1.48 -10.39
CA ASP A 86 -7.35 -0.65 -10.75
C ASP A 86 -8.07 -0.16 -9.50
N PHE A 87 -7.51 0.89 -8.92
CA PHE A 87 -8.20 1.70 -7.91
C PHE A 87 -9.45 2.38 -8.48
N SER A 88 -9.60 2.44 -9.81
CA SER A 88 -10.75 3.06 -10.49
C SER A 88 -11.90 2.09 -10.73
N ALA A 89 -11.68 0.77 -10.62
CA ALA A 89 -12.73 -0.26 -10.59
C ALA A 89 -13.54 -0.26 -9.27
N THR A 90 -13.53 0.88 -8.56
CA THR A 90 -14.42 1.18 -7.44
C THR A 90 -15.78 1.56 -8.02
N THR A 91 -16.54 0.57 -8.49
CA THR A 91 -17.99 0.73 -8.57
C THR A 91 -18.47 1.05 -7.14
N ALA A 92 -19.38 2.00 -7.03
CA ALA A 92 -19.68 2.80 -5.83
C ALA A 92 -20.14 2.03 -4.57
N GLU A 93 -20.06 0.70 -4.54
CA GLU A 93 -20.61 -0.14 -3.47
C GLU A 93 -19.60 -1.09 -2.78
N GLY A 94 -18.32 -1.07 -3.15
CA GLY A 94 -17.28 -1.79 -2.41
C GLY A 94 -16.27 -2.47 -3.33
N CYS A 95 -15.19 -2.97 -2.75
CA CYS A 95 -14.09 -3.54 -3.53
C CYS A 95 -14.20 -5.07 -3.62
N CYS A 96 -14.09 -5.62 -4.83
CA CYS A 96 -14.00 -7.04 -5.13
C CYS A 96 -12.61 -7.41 -5.68
N TYR A 97 -11.64 -7.72 -4.80
CA TYR A 97 -10.31 -8.23 -5.20
C TYR A 97 -10.24 -9.77 -5.27
N GLN A 98 -11.39 -10.43 -5.15
CA GLN A 98 -11.49 -11.80 -4.62
C GLN A 98 -11.00 -12.95 -5.52
N PRO A 99 -11.04 -12.91 -6.87
CA PRO A 99 -10.55 -14.05 -7.65
C PRO A 99 -9.02 -14.08 -7.81
N HIS A 100 -8.32 -12.97 -7.61
CA HIS A 100 -6.90 -12.85 -8.02
C HIS A 100 -5.93 -12.44 -6.91
N CYS A 101 -6.42 -12.19 -5.69
CA CYS A 101 -5.60 -11.56 -4.67
C CYS A 101 -6.04 -11.89 -3.24
N VAL A 102 -5.09 -12.23 -2.36
CA VAL A 102 -5.31 -12.52 -0.93
C VAL A 102 -5.49 -11.24 -0.10
N ILE A 103 -5.64 -10.06 -0.73
CA ILE A 103 -5.89 -8.80 -0.02
C ILE A 103 -7.17 -8.92 0.80
N LYS A 104 -7.03 -8.76 2.11
CA LYS A 104 -8.15 -8.76 3.06
C LYS A 104 -8.82 -7.38 3.21
N ARG A 105 -8.23 -6.30 2.67
CA ARG A 105 -8.61 -4.91 2.99
C ARG A 105 -8.61 -3.99 1.78
N CYS A 106 -9.69 -3.24 1.61
CA CYS A 106 -9.86 -2.29 0.51
C CYS A 106 -9.03 -1.02 0.75
N PRO A 107 -8.61 -0.31 -0.31
CA PRO A 107 -8.05 1.03 -0.19
C PRO A 107 -9.08 2.00 0.42
N GLY A 108 -8.63 2.93 1.25
CA GLY A 108 -9.48 3.99 1.82
C GLY A 108 -10.55 3.50 2.82
N SER A 109 -11.72 4.16 2.81
CA SER A 109 -12.87 3.84 3.66
C SER A 109 -13.86 2.86 3.03
N TYR A 110 -13.52 2.27 1.88
CA TYR A 110 -14.41 1.33 1.20
C TYR A 110 -14.49 0.03 2.00
N HIS A 111 -15.70 -0.47 2.21
CA HIS A 111 -15.92 -1.77 2.83
C HIS A 111 -15.79 -2.87 1.76
N ARG A 112 -15.36 -4.05 2.19
CA ARG A 112 -15.41 -5.26 1.36
C ARG A 112 -16.88 -5.52 1.02
N HIS A 113 -17.20 -5.66 -0.25
CA HIS A 113 -18.57 -5.99 -0.63
C HIS A 113 -18.84 -7.45 -0.22
N ALA A 114 -19.96 -7.71 0.47
CA ALA A 114 -20.28 -9.04 1.02
C ALA A 114 -20.65 -10.10 -0.04
N LEU A 115 -20.82 -9.68 -1.29
CA LEU A 115 -21.20 -10.49 -2.45
C LEU A 115 -20.01 -10.84 -3.35
N CYS A 116 -18.79 -10.48 -2.93
CA CYS A 116 -17.57 -11.16 -3.36
C CYS A 116 -17.15 -12.17 -2.28
#